data_AF-A0A161M1A2-F1
#
_entry.id   AF-A0A161M1A2-F1
#
_cell.length_a   1.000
_cell.length_b   1.000
_cell.length_c   1.000
_cell.angle_alpha   90.00
_cell.angle_beta   90.00
_cell.angle_gamma   90.00
#
_symmetry.space_group_name_H-M   'P 1'
#
loop_
_entity.id
_entity.type
_entity.pdbx_description
1 polymer ?
#
loop_
_entity_poly.entity_id
_entity_poly.type
_entity_poly.pdbx_seq_one_letter_code
_entity_poly.pdbx_strand_id
1 'polypeptide(L)' 'YFGGWARMAQPIISFVVVEVTKPNIGELIPSRVRADVTVNLNLKSDVKAEWENLRKHDVCFLIAVK' A
#
# COMPACT_ATOMS: atom_id res chain seq x y z
N TYR A 1 12.64 0.15 -14.51
CA TYR A 1 12.06 -1.08 -15.07
C TYR A 1 12.45 -2.25 -14.16
N PHE A 2 11.50 -3.12 -13.80
CA PHE A 2 11.78 -4.28 -12.95
C PHE A 2 11.96 -5.52 -13.83
N GLY A 3 13.19 -6.07 -13.86
CA GLY A 3 13.52 -7.25 -14.66
C GLY A 3 13.22 -8.59 -13.97
N GLY A 4 12.60 -8.57 -12.80
CA GLY A 4 12.31 -9.75 -12.00
C GLY A 4 11.02 -9.58 -11.21
N TRP A 5 10.70 -10.60 -10.41
CA TRP A 5 9.53 -10.62 -9.55
C TRP A 5 9.94 -10.92 -8.10
N ALA A 6 9.12 -10.50 -7.16
CA ALA A 6 9.29 -10.79 -5.74
C ALA A 6 7.97 -11.32 -5.18
N ARG A 7 8.06 -12.27 -4.24
CA ARG A 7 6.87 -12.82 -3.57
C ARG A 7 6.16 -11.78 -2.72
N MET A 8 6.92 -10.98 -1.97
CA MET A 8 6.44 -10.04 -0.94
C MET A 8 6.50 -8.56 -1.36
N ALA A 9 6.78 -8.26 -2.63
CA ALA A 9 6.73 -6.89 -3.14
C ALA A 9 6.09 -6.85 -4.53
N GLN A 10 5.23 -5.86 -4.77
CA GLN A 10 4.57 -5.64 -6.05
C GLN A 10 4.77 -4.20 -6.52
N PRO A 11 4.96 -3.97 -7.84
CA PRO A 11 4.93 -2.63 -8.41
C PRO A 11 3.58 -1.96 -8.17
N ILE A 12 3.62 -0.71 -7.71
CA ILE A 12 2.42 0.12 -7.52
C ILE A 12 1.98 0.64 -8.89
N ILE A 13 0.74 0.36 -9.29
CA ILE A 13 0.12 0.91 -10.50
C ILE A 13 -0.32 2.35 -10.26
N SER A 14 -0.98 2.59 -9.12
CA SER A 14 -1.45 3.91 -8.73
C SER A 14 -1.46 4.07 -7.23
N PHE A 15 -1.21 5.31 -6.80
CA PHE A 15 -1.25 5.73 -5.41
C PHE A 15 -1.94 7.08 -5.32
N VAL A 16 -2.97 7.19 -4.49
CA VAL A 16 -3.71 8.44 -4.29
C VAL A 16 -4.03 8.62 -2.81
N VAL A 17 -3.74 9.79 -2.26
CA VAL A 17 -4.22 10.17 -0.93
C VAL A 17 -5.69 10.58 -1.06
N VAL A 18 -6.59 9.83 -0.42
CA VAL A 18 -8.05 9.99 -0.57
C VAL A 18 -8.68 10.78 0.58
N GLU A 19 -8.03 10.80 1.75
CA GLU A 19 -8.58 11.48 2.93
C GLU A 19 -7.45 12.03 3.80
N VAL A 20 -7.60 13.29 4.21
CA VAL A 20 -6.78 13.93 5.23
C VAL A 20 -7.73 14.60 6.22
N THR A 21 -7.78 14.10 7.45
CA THR A 21 -8.68 14.62 8.48
C THR A 21 -8.03 15.78 9.24
N LYS A 22 -8.87 16.58 9.90
CA LYS A 22 -8.39 17.71 10.72
C LYS A 22 -7.54 17.22 11.90
N PRO A 23 -6.54 17.99 12.35
CA PRO A 23 -5.82 17.73 13.60
C PRO A 23 -6.77 17.62 14.79
N ASN A 24 -6.38 16.84 15.80
CA ASN A 24 -7.07 16.86 17.09
C ASN A 24 -6.73 18.15 17.85
N ILE A 25 -7.49 18.44 18.91
CA ILE A 25 -7.24 19.62 19.76
C ILE A 25 -5.84 19.51 20.37
N GLY A 26 -5.01 20.53 20.13
CA GLY A 26 -3.63 20.59 20.62
C GLY A 26 -2.58 19.96 19.69
N GLU A 27 -2.99 19.31 18.59
CA GLU A 27 -2.08 18.75 17.59
C GLU A 27 -1.90 19.69 16.40
N LEU A 28 -0.71 19.68 15.81
CA LEU A 28 -0.39 20.43 14.58
C LEU A 28 -0.44 19.56 13.32
N ILE A 29 -0.60 18.25 13.48
CA ILE A 29 -0.57 17.25 12.41
C ILE A 29 -1.96 16.67 12.18
N PRO A 30 -2.28 16.19 10.96
CA PRO A 30 -3.57 15.56 10.69
C PRO A 30 -3.77 14.33 11.58
N SER A 31 -4.99 14.17 12.12
CA SER A 31 -5.33 13.02 12.99
C SER A 31 -5.35 11.69 12.23
N ARG A 32 -5.53 11.74 10.90
CA ARG A 32 -5.56 10.58 10.01
C ARG A 32 -5.28 10.97 8.57
N VAL A 33 -4.55 10.10 7.89
CA VAL A 33 -4.38 10.12 6.44
C VAL A 33 -4.73 8.74 5.89
N ARG A 34 -5.51 8.68 4.82
CA ARG A 34 -5.80 7.45 4.08
C ARG A 34 -5.38 7.61 2.63
N ALA A 35 -4.87 6.52 2.06
CA ALA A 35 -4.51 6.44 0.67
C ALA A 35 -5.00 5.12 0.08
N ASP A 36 -5.37 5.18 -1.20
CA ASP A 36 -5.66 4.02 -2.01
C ASP A 36 -4.41 3.65 -2.80
N VAL A 37 -4.05 2.36 -2.75
CA VAL A 37 -2.91 1.78 -3.45
C VAL A 37 -3.44 0.67 -4.35
N THR A 38 -3.09 0.71 -5.63
CA THR A 38 -3.48 -0.32 -6.60
C THR A 38 -2.26 -1.08 -7.07
N VAL A 39 -2.33 -2.41 -7.06
CA VAL A 39 -1.27 -3.32 -7.50
C VAL A 39 -1.83 -4.33 -8.50
N ASN A 40 -0.99 -4.84 -9.41
CA ASN A 40 -1.36 -5.94 -10.29
C ASN A 40 -1.00 -7.27 -9.61
N LEU A 41 -1.98 -8.15 -9.37
CA LEU A 41 -1.74 -9.50 -8.83
C LEU A 41 -1.70 -10.57 -9.94
N ASN A 42 -1.02 -10.26 -11.05
CA ASN A 42 -0.70 -11.25 -12.09
C ASN A 42 0.45 -12.16 -11.64
N LEU A 43 0.19 -12.96 -10.60
CA LEU A 43 1.15 -13.81 -9.90
C LEU A 43 0.68 -15.27 -9.93
N LYS A 44 1.57 -16.18 -9.51
CA LYS A 44 1.20 -17.58 -9.23
C LYS A 44 0.09 -17.62 -8.19
N SER A 45 -0.79 -18.62 -8.29
CA SER A 45 -1.96 -18.82 -7.42
C SER A 45 -1.66 -18.65 -5.93
N ASP A 46 -0.58 -19.28 -5.46
CA ASP A 46 -0.27 -19.36 -4.04
C ASP A 46 0.19 -18.00 -3.52
N VAL A 47 0.95 -17.25 -4.32
CA VAL A 47 1.40 -15.90 -3.98
C VAL A 47 0.24 -14.92 -4.05
N LYS A 48 -0.61 -15.03 -5.08
CA LYS A 48 -1.82 -14.22 -5.18
C LYS A 48 -2.71 -14.40 -3.94
N ALA A 49 -2.91 -15.62 -3.48
CA ALA A 49 -3.68 -15.91 -2.28
C ALA A 49 -3.07 -15.28 -1.02
N GLU A 50 -1.74 -15.20 -0.90
CA GLU A 50 -1.08 -14.48 0.21
C GLU A 50 -1.41 -12.99 0.19
N TRP A 51 -1.35 -12.35 -0.97
CA TRP A 51 -1.68 -10.93 -1.14
C TRP A 51 -3.16 -10.63 -0.89
N GLU A 52 -4.07 -11.49 -1.37
CA GLU A 52 -5.51 -11.37 -1.13
C GLU A 52 -5.89 -11.63 0.34
N ASN A 53 -5.00 -12.28 1.10
CA ASN A 53 -5.20 -12.54 2.52
C ASN A 53 -4.76 -11.39 3.44
N LEU A 54 -4.25 -10.27 2.91
CA LEU A 54 -3.97 -9.07 3.70
C LEU A 54 -5.22 -8.65 4.49
N ARG A 55 -5.03 -8.43 5.79
CA ARG A 55 -6.09 -8.09 6.74
C ARG A 55 -5.96 -6.65 7.22
N LYS A 56 -7.06 -6.18 7.81
CA LYS A 56 -7.06 -4.92 8.54
C LYS A 56 -5.98 -5.01 9.63
N HIS A 57 -5.16 -3.97 9.74
CA HIS A 57 -4.03 -3.84 10.65
C HIS A 57 -2.71 -4.50 10.21
N ASP A 58 -2.68 -5.20 9.08
CA ASP A 58 -1.40 -5.63 8.50
C ASP A 58 -0.60 -4.41 8.04
N VAL A 59 0.70 -4.42 8.34
CA VAL A 59 1.60 -3.32 8.03
C VAL A 59 2.30 -3.59 6.69
N CYS A 60 2.18 -2.65 5.76
CA CYS A 60 2.89 -2.65 4.48
C CYS A 60 3.83 -1.44 4.40
N PHE A 61 4.89 -1.56 3.60
CA PHE A 61 5.83 -0.47 3.34
C PHE A 61 5.67 0.04 1.91
N LEU A 62 5.60 1.36 1.76
CA LEU A 62 5.67 2.02 0.46
C LEU A 62 7.13 2.35 0.16
N ILE A 63 7.64 1.85 -0.97
CA ILE A 63 9.05 1.98 -1.34
C ILE A 63 9.13 2.76 -2.65
N ALA A 64 10.00 3.78 -2.68
CA ALA A 64 10.36 4.50 -3.89
C ALA A 64 11.79 4.14 -4.30
N VAL A 65 11.96 3.71 -5.54
CA VAL A 65 13.27 3.44 -6.15
C VAL A 65 13.45 4.42 -7.32
N LYS A 66 14.63 5.02 -7.43
CA LYS A 66 14.99 5.91 -8.55
C LYS A 66 15.50 5.10 -9.74
#